data_AF-A0A944GZB0-F1
#
_entry.id   AF-A0A944GZB0-F1
#
_cell.length_a   1.000
_cell.length_b   1.000
_cell.length_c   1.000
_cell.angle_alpha   90.00
_cell.angle_beta   90.00
_cell.angle_gamma   90.00
#
_symmetry.space_group_name_H-M   'P 1'
#
loop_
_entity.id
_entity.type
_entity.pdbx_description
1 polymer ?
#
loop_
_entity_poly.entity_id
_entity_poly.type
_entity_poly.pdbx_seq_one_letter_code
_entity_poly.pdbx_strand_id
1 'polypeptide(L)'
;MAKRVNGSKKGFGKPYKPHQLDDLFDFEGLVNGTKILVAHPVEDEVKGLGDMFVLLTSDDLNDQSAIISIMKTAFSTACVNLAKQRFQNGRGLLTLTPKSYRRQWGLADESDGEIVFNWWNKSELKVAQERSYIFGGTRIIAEVAIPLVTKCIDRFPVIIHVVPFQDTDGNLMHPHLVFTVPFSLEQSKEVVNVIMCERETKPLI
;
A
#
# COMPACT_ATOMS: atom_id res chain seq x y z
N MET A 1 38.12 43.38 -12.52
CA MET A 1 37.85 42.65 -11.26
C MET A 1 36.50 43.09 -10.70
N ALA A 2 35.57 42.15 -10.50
CA ALA A 2 34.46 42.15 -9.52
C ALA A 2 33.51 40.98 -9.89
N LYS A 3 33.76 39.79 -9.35
CA LYS A 3 33.02 39.08 -8.28
C LYS A 3 31.71 38.41 -8.73
N ARG A 4 31.80 37.08 -8.90
CA ARG A 4 30.69 36.11 -8.90
C ARG A 4 29.80 36.29 -7.69
N VAL A 5 28.48 36.22 -7.88
CA VAL A 5 27.52 35.97 -6.81
C VAL A 5 26.91 34.59 -7.06
N ASN A 6 27.43 33.59 -6.34
CA ASN A 6 26.70 32.37 -6.00
C ASN A 6 25.96 32.63 -4.68
N GLY A 7 24.69 32.24 -4.63
CA GLY A 7 23.86 32.34 -3.43
C GLY A 7 22.68 31.38 -3.53
N SER A 8 23.00 30.09 -3.48
CA SER A 8 22.08 28.96 -3.42
C SER A 8 20.96 29.13 -2.37
N LYS A 9 19.70 29.11 -2.82
CA LYS A 9 18.58 28.65 -2.00
C LYS A 9 18.16 27.26 -2.48
N LYS A 10 18.90 26.23 -2.05
CA LYS A 10 18.36 24.86 -1.96
C LYS A 10 17.39 24.84 -0.78
N GLY A 11 16.19 25.37 -1.00
CA GLY A 11 15.05 24.98 -0.19
C GLY A 11 14.65 23.59 -0.67
N PHE A 12 14.90 22.57 0.14
CA PHE A 12 14.20 21.29 -0.01
C PHE A 12 12.73 21.63 -0.17
N GLY A 13 12.16 21.22 -1.32
CA GLY A 13 10.77 21.47 -1.64
C GLY A 13 9.92 21.06 -0.44
N LYS A 14 9.14 22.01 0.08
CA LYS A 14 8.00 21.66 0.93
C LYS A 14 7.26 20.53 0.20
N PRO A 15 6.86 19.45 0.88
CA PRO A 15 6.11 18.39 0.21
C PRO A 15 4.90 19.05 -0.47
N TYR A 16 4.86 18.91 -1.79
CA TYR A 16 3.77 19.43 -2.58
C TYR A 16 2.53 18.68 -2.10
N LYS A 17 1.55 19.39 -1.54
CA LYS A 17 0.21 18.82 -1.39
C LYS A 17 -0.32 18.62 -2.81
N PRO A 18 -0.69 17.41 -3.25
CA PRO A 18 -1.23 17.23 -4.59
C PRO A 18 -2.55 17.99 -4.67
N HIS A 19 -2.60 18.96 -5.58
CA HIS A 19 -3.83 19.66 -5.92
C HIS A 19 -4.66 18.90 -6.97
N GLN A 20 -4.21 17.70 -7.38
CA GLN A 20 -4.73 16.94 -8.52
C GLN A 20 -4.48 15.44 -8.30
N LEU A 21 -5.29 14.79 -7.45
CA LEU A 21 -5.86 13.52 -7.91
C LEU A 21 -6.89 14.01 -8.94
N ASP A 22 -6.62 13.85 -10.23
CA ASP A 22 -7.53 14.32 -11.29
C ASP A 22 -8.97 13.88 -11.01
N ASP A 23 -9.97 14.54 -11.62
CA ASP A 23 -11.38 14.10 -11.60
C ASP A 23 -11.54 12.63 -12.11
N LEU A 24 -10.50 12.07 -12.72
CA LEU A 24 -10.40 10.68 -13.19
C LEU A 24 -9.99 9.68 -12.09
N PHE A 25 -9.45 10.12 -10.96
CA PHE A 25 -9.06 9.26 -9.85
C PHE A 25 -10.18 9.11 -8.83
N ASP A 26 -10.83 7.95 -8.82
CA ASP A 26 -11.97 7.63 -7.95
C ASP A 26 -11.51 7.28 -6.51
N PHE A 27 -11.10 8.31 -5.77
CA PHE A 27 -10.67 8.14 -4.37
C PHE A 27 -11.81 7.71 -3.45
N GLU A 28 -13.04 8.21 -3.67
CA GLU A 28 -14.19 7.81 -2.86
C GLU A 28 -14.52 6.34 -3.09
N GLY A 29 -14.38 5.85 -4.34
CA GLY A 29 -14.42 4.43 -4.68
C GLY A 29 -13.37 3.60 -3.96
N LEU A 30 -12.17 4.15 -3.75
CA LEU A 30 -11.13 3.47 -2.97
C LEU A 30 -11.44 3.46 -1.46
N VAL A 31 -12.02 4.53 -0.93
CA VAL A 31 -12.43 4.63 0.48
C VAL A 31 -13.57 3.66 0.79
N ASN A 32 -14.57 3.58 -0.08
CA ASN A 32 -15.74 2.71 0.09
C ASN A 32 -15.48 1.24 -0.31
N GLY A 33 -14.35 0.96 -0.98
CA GLY A 33 -13.92 -0.38 -1.37
C GLY A 33 -14.54 -0.90 -2.66
N THR A 34 -15.12 -0.03 -3.49
CA THR A 34 -15.56 -0.38 -4.85
C THR A 34 -14.42 -0.31 -5.88
N LYS A 35 -13.30 0.33 -5.53
CA LYS A 35 -12.09 0.41 -6.35
C LYS A 35 -10.89 -0.21 -5.63
N ILE A 36 -9.98 -0.74 -6.45
CA ILE A 36 -8.69 -1.29 -6.09
C ILE A 36 -7.65 -0.53 -6.92
N LEU A 37 -6.72 0.13 -6.25
CA LEU A 37 -5.59 0.77 -6.89
C LEU A 37 -4.50 -0.26 -7.15
N VAL A 38 -4.10 -0.41 -8.41
CA VAL A 38 -2.95 -1.18 -8.84
C VAL A 38 -1.88 -0.17 -9.25
N ALA A 39 -0.71 -0.20 -8.61
CA ALA A 39 0.37 0.76 -8.89
C ALA A 39 1.75 0.09 -8.92
N HIS A 40 2.63 0.54 -9.80
CA HIS A 40 4.01 0.07 -9.91
C HIS A 40 4.94 1.24 -10.24
N PRO A 41 6.14 1.32 -9.62
CA PRO A 41 7.10 2.36 -9.95
C PRO A 41 7.68 2.11 -11.34
N VAL A 42 7.72 3.14 -12.19
CA VAL A 42 8.33 3.07 -13.52
C VAL A 42 9.56 3.96 -13.58
N GLU A 43 10.63 3.45 -14.16
CA GLU A 43 11.86 4.20 -14.41
C GLU A 43 12.00 4.43 -15.92
N ASP A 44 12.07 5.70 -16.29
CA ASP A 44 12.39 6.13 -17.65
C ASP A 44 13.77 6.79 -17.65
N GLU A 45 14.65 6.37 -18.54
CA GLU A 45 16.05 6.83 -18.60
C GLU A 45 16.16 8.35 -18.80
N VAL A 46 15.15 8.99 -19.40
CA VAL A 46 15.14 10.41 -19.76
C VAL A 46 14.28 11.22 -18.78
N LYS A 47 13.11 10.70 -18.40
CA LYS A 47 12.10 11.39 -17.58
C LYS A 47 12.25 11.09 -16.09
N GLY A 48 13.06 10.09 -15.72
CA GLY A 48 13.30 9.66 -14.36
C GLY A 48 12.18 8.77 -13.80
N LEU A 49 12.07 8.77 -12.46
CA LEU A 49 11.14 7.89 -11.73
C LEU A 49 9.73 8.48 -11.65
N GLY A 50 8.75 7.69 -12.09
CA GLY A 50 7.32 7.94 -11.99
C GLY A 50 6.56 6.72 -11.50
N ASP A 51 5.23 6.79 -11.53
CA ASP A 51 4.35 5.68 -11.20
C ASP A 51 3.45 5.37 -12.40
N MET A 52 3.25 4.10 -12.67
CA MET A 52 2.12 3.63 -13.47
C MET A 52 1.03 3.14 -12.51
N PHE A 53 -0.21 3.56 -12.72
CA PHE A 53 -1.32 3.08 -11.91
C PHE A 53 -2.62 2.95 -12.70
N VAL A 54 -3.52 2.10 -12.20
CA VAL A 54 -4.90 1.93 -12.68
C VAL A 54 -5.83 1.67 -11.50
N LEU A 55 -7.09 2.08 -11.62
CA LEU A 55 -8.16 1.75 -10.68
C LEU A 55 -9.05 0.67 -11.30
N LEU A 56 -9.15 -0.47 -10.62
CA LEU A 56 -9.93 -1.62 -11.03
C LEU A 56 -11.07 -1.87 -10.04
N THR A 57 -12.09 -2.59 -10.47
CA THR A 57 -13.12 -3.20 -9.62
C THR A 57 -12.70 -4.63 -9.26
N SER A 58 -13.45 -5.27 -8.36
CA SER A 58 -13.26 -6.70 -8.08
C SER A 58 -13.48 -7.57 -9.33
N ASP A 59 -14.42 -7.18 -10.19
CA ASP A 59 -14.79 -7.96 -11.37
C ASP A 59 -13.69 -7.96 -12.43
N ASP A 60 -12.94 -6.86 -12.54
CA ASP A 60 -11.77 -6.74 -13.41
C ASP A 60 -10.63 -7.70 -13.00
N LEU A 61 -10.65 -8.21 -11.77
CA LEU A 61 -9.65 -9.13 -11.22
C LEU A 61 -10.08 -10.60 -11.26
N ASN A 62 -11.27 -10.94 -11.78
CA ASN A 62 -11.81 -12.30 -11.75
C ASN A 62 -10.89 -13.35 -12.41
N ASP A 63 -10.19 -12.96 -13.48
CA ASP A 63 -9.23 -13.84 -14.17
C ASP A 63 -7.86 -13.90 -13.47
N GLN A 64 -7.64 -13.08 -12.44
CA GLN A 64 -6.40 -12.98 -11.68
C GLN A 64 -6.49 -13.79 -10.37
N SER A 65 -6.73 -15.10 -10.48
CA SER A 65 -6.97 -15.99 -9.33
C SER A 65 -5.92 -15.92 -8.21
N ALA A 66 -4.65 -15.69 -8.55
CA ALA A 66 -3.56 -15.51 -7.59
C ALA A 66 -3.74 -14.23 -6.75
N ILE A 67 -4.15 -13.13 -7.38
CA ILE A 67 -4.42 -11.85 -6.73
C ILE A 67 -5.57 -11.99 -5.74
N ILE A 68 -6.68 -12.58 -6.21
CA ILE A 68 -7.86 -12.81 -5.39
C ILE A 68 -7.47 -13.62 -4.16
N SER A 69 -6.74 -14.73 -4.33
CA SER A 69 -6.29 -15.60 -3.24
C SER A 69 -5.51 -14.82 -2.17
N ILE A 70 -4.57 -13.97 -2.59
CA ILE A 70 -3.77 -13.15 -1.68
C ILE A 70 -4.65 -12.13 -0.95
N MET A 71 -5.56 -11.46 -1.67
CA MET A 71 -6.51 -10.51 -1.07
C MET A 71 -7.38 -11.16 0.01
N LYS A 72 -7.81 -12.42 -0.16
CA LYS A 72 -8.62 -13.15 0.84
C LYS A 72 -8.00 -13.16 2.23
N THR A 73 -6.66 -13.12 2.32
CA THR A 73 -5.95 -13.06 3.60
C THR A 73 -6.39 -11.85 4.43
N ALA A 74 -6.55 -10.69 3.78
CA ALA A 74 -6.96 -9.45 4.44
C ALA A 74 -8.44 -9.45 4.84
N PHE A 75 -9.29 -10.19 4.11
CA PHE A 75 -10.72 -10.35 4.41
C PHE A 75 -11.01 -11.43 5.45
N SER A 76 -10.01 -12.22 5.85
CA SER A 76 -10.21 -13.29 6.82
C SER A 76 -10.74 -12.77 8.16
N THR A 77 -11.61 -13.55 8.80
CA THR A 77 -12.17 -13.24 10.14
C THR A 77 -11.08 -12.87 11.15
N ALA A 78 -9.94 -13.58 11.12
CA ALA A 78 -8.81 -13.32 11.99
C ALA A 78 -8.20 -11.93 11.72
N CYS A 79 -7.97 -11.59 10.45
CA CYS A 79 -7.41 -10.28 10.07
C CYS A 79 -8.36 -9.14 10.46
N VAL A 80 -9.66 -9.28 10.19
CA VAL A 80 -10.66 -8.25 10.50
C VAL A 80 -10.80 -8.02 12.01
N ASN A 81 -10.77 -9.09 12.81
CA ASN A 81 -10.79 -8.95 14.27
C ASN A 81 -9.52 -8.27 14.80
N LEU A 82 -8.35 -8.64 14.27
CA LEU A 82 -7.10 -7.96 14.60
C LEU A 82 -7.15 -6.47 14.18
N ALA A 83 -7.69 -6.18 13.00
CA ALA A 83 -7.83 -4.82 12.48
C ALA A 83 -8.66 -3.93 13.42
N LYS A 84 -9.77 -4.45 13.97
CA LYS A 84 -10.59 -3.73 14.97
C LYS A 84 -9.77 -3.35 16.19
N GLN A 85 -9.00 -4.30 16.73
CA GLN A 85 -8.13 -4.06 17.89
C GLN A 85 -7.02 -3.05 17.56
N ARG A 86 -6.44 -3.13 16.35
CA ARG A 86 -5.36 -2.21 15.92
C ARG A 86 -5.88 -0.80 15.69
N PHE A 87 -7.07 -0.66 15.12
CA PHE A 87 -7.73 0.62 14.89
C PHE A 87 -8.02 1.36 16.21
N GLN A 88 -8.46 0.64 17.25
CA GLN A 88 -8.62 1.18 18.61
C GLN A 88 -7.30 1.72 19.20
N ASN A 89 -6.17 1.18 18.77
CA ASN A 89 -4.82 1.61 19.18
C ASN A 89 -4.20 2.64 18.21
N GLY A 90 -4.99 3.25 17.31
CA GLY A 90 -4.54 4.27 16.38
C GLY A 90 -3.71 3.76 15.18
N ARG A 91 -3.65 2.44 14.97
CA ARG A 91 -3.02 1.82 13.79
C ARG A 91 -4.12 1.47 12.78
N GLY A 92 -4.06 2.07 11.60
CA GLY A 92 -5.16 2.02 10.63
C GLY A 92 -4.80 1.50 9.24
N LEU A 93 -3.52 1.32 8.92
CA LEU A 93 -3.09 0.76 7.63
C LEU A 93 -2.41 -0.59 7.83
N LEU A 94 -2.85 -1.60 7.09
CA LEU A 94 -2.18 -2.90 6.99
C LEU A 94 -1.29 -2.93 5.75
N THR A 95 -0.07 -3.45 5.87
CA THR A 95 0.75 -3.84 4.72
C THR A 95 1.04 -5.33 4.77
N LEU A 96 0.83 -6.02 3.63
CA LEU A 96 1.18 -7.41 3.40
C LEU A 96 2.38 -7.45 2.46
N THR A 97 3.52 -7.89 2.96
CA THR A 97 4.79 -7.81 2.22
C THR A 97 5.41 -9.19 2.09
N PRO A 98 5.62 -9.70 0.86
CA PRO A 98 6.40 -10.92 0.67
C PRO A 98 7.80 -10.80 1.25
N LYS A 99 8.26 -11.85 1.93
CA LYS A 99 9.62 -11.94 2.48
C LYS A 99 10.69 -11.72 1.41
N SER A 100 10.44 -12.23 0.20
CA SER A 100 11.30 -12.03 -0.97
C SER A 100 11.49 -10.56 -1.31
N TYR A 101 10.43 -9.75 -1.26
CA TYR A 101 10.52 -8.31 -1.48
C TYR A 101 11.26 -7.63 -0.34
N ARG A 102 10.97 -7.96 0.92
CA ARG A 102 11.71 -7.42 2.08
C ARG A 102 13.21 -7.71 2.01
N ARG A 103 13.60 -8.87 1.47
CA ARG A 103 15.01 -9.24 1.28
C ARG A 103 15.72 -8.29 0.30
N GLN A 104 15.05 -7.84 -0.76
CA GLN A 104 15.61 -6.86 -1.70
C GLN A 104 15.93 -5.52 -1.02
N TRP A 105 15.20 -5.19 0.04
CA TRP A 105 15.40 -3.98 0.84
C TRP A 105 16.31 -4.19 2.07
N GLY A 106 16.85 -5.40 2.29
CA GLY A 106 17.67 -5.70 3.46
C GLY A 106 16.88 -5.73 4.78
N LEU A 107 15.58 -6.01 4.73
CA LEU A 107 14.67 -5.94 5.88
C LEU A 107 14.08 -7.30 6.28
N ALA A 108 14.47 -8.37 5.61
CA ALA A 108 13.98 -9.71 5.92
C ALA A 108 14.77 -10.33 7.08
N ASP A 109 14.05 -10.86 8.07
CA ASP A 109 14.61 -11.70 9.13
C ASP A 109 14.50 -13.19 8.73
N GLU A 110 15.41 -14.04 9.19
CA GLU A 110 15.30 -15.48 8.95
C GLU A 110 14.01 -16.07 9.51
N SER A 111 13.54 -15.53 10.65
CA SER A 111 12.33 -15.93 11.34
C SER A 111 11.03 -15.39 10.74
N ASP A 112 11.11 -14.50 9.73
CA ASP A 112 9.94 -13.99 9.02
C ASP A 112 9.20 -15.14 8.31
N GLY A 113 7.87 -15.11 8.36
CA GLY A 113 7.04 -15.93 7.47
C GLY A 113 7.13 -15.47 6.02
N GLU A 114 6.58 -16.24 5.09
CA GLU A 114 6.60 -15.90 3.65
C GLU A 114 5.88 -14.57 3.35
N ILE A 115 4.84 -14.24 4.12
CA ILE A 115 4.18 -12.95 4.11
C ILE A 115 4.35 -12.31 5.48
N VAL A 116 4.85 -11.07 5.50
CA VAL A 116 5.03 -10.27 6.71
C VAL A 116 3.91 -9.23 6.79
N PHE A 117 3.30 -9.13 7.98
CA PHE A 117 2.18 -8.23 8.28
C PHE A 117 2.68 -7.07 9.13
N ASN A 118 2.47 -5.83 8.67
CA ASN A 118 2.76 -4.65 9.48
C ASN A 118 1.53 -3.75 9.57
N TRP A 119 1.28 -3.23 10.77
CA TRP A 119 0.22 -2.26 11.04
C TRP A 119 0.83 -0.89 11.29
N TRP A 120 0.36 0.14 10.60
CA TRP A 120 0.93 1.49 10.66
C TRP A 120 -0.07 2.50 11.22
N ASN A 121 0.44 3.40 12.06
CA ASN A 121 -0.29 4.60 12.48
C ASN A 121 0.07 5.81 11.60
N LYS A 122 -0.73 6.87 11.68
CA LYS A 122 -0.54 8.08 10.85
C LYS A 122 0.81 8.76 11.07
N SER A 123 1.39 8.67 12.28
CA SER A 123 2.68 9.30 12.58
C SER A 123 3.83 8.53 11.93
N GLU A 124 3.82 7.20 12.02
CA GLU A 124 4.78 6.32 11.35
C GLU A 124 4.72 6.53 9.82
N LEU A 125 3.52 6.66 9.25
CA LEU A 125 3.34 6.95 7.83
C LEU A 125 3.87 8.32 7.40
N LYS A 126 3.80 9.35 8.25
CA LYS A 126 4.39 10.66 7.97
C LYS A 126 5.92 10.66 8.01
N VAL A 127 6.50 9.77 8.82
CA VAL A 127 7.95 9.60 8.92
C VAL A 127 8.47 8.78 7.74
N ALA A 128 7.67 7.84 7.24
CA ALA A 128 7.96 7.15 5.99
C ALA A 128 7.99 8.16 4.84
N GLN A 129 9.15 8.31 4.19
CA GLN A 129 9.28 9.15 3.01
C GLN A 129 8.53 8.51 1.82
N GLU A 130 8.14 9.31 0.82
CA GLU A 130 7.32 8.87 -0.33
C GLU A 130 7.87 7.67 -1.11
N ARG A 131 9.18 7.41 -1.03
CA ARG A 131 9.87 6.30 -1.70
C ARG A 131 10.25 5.15 -0.77
N SER A 132 9.56 5.02 0.35
CA SER A 132 9.74 3.90 1.26
C SER A 132 9.26 2.58 0.63
N TYR A 133 9.89 1.47 1.02
CA TYR A 133 9.43 0.12 0.68
C TYR A 133 7.98 -0.14 1.16
N ILE A 134 7.53 0.57 2.20
CA ILE A 134 6.15 0.53 2.74
C ILE A 134 5.13 1.00 1.69
N PHE A 135 5.53 1.86 0.76
CA PHE A 135 4.71 2.37 -0.33
C PHE A 135 5.09 1.73 -1.67
N GLY A 136 5.90 0.68 -1.65
CA GLY A 136 6.38 0.01 -2.86
C GLY A 136 7.29 0.87 -3.73
N GLY A 137 7.84 1.96 -3.19
CA GLY A 137 8.56 2.97 -3.98
C GLY A 137 7.65 3.85 -4.84
N THR A 138 6.33 3.78 -4.68
CA THR A 138 5.36 4.56 -5.48
C THR A 138 4.89 5.80 -4.74
N ARG A 139 4.89 6.95 -5.44
CA ARG A 139 4.40 8.22 -4.89
C ARG A 139 2.89 8.21 -4.70
N ILE A 140 2.13 7.66 -5.64
CA ILE A 140 0.67 7.62 -5.58
C ILE A 140 0.18 6.88 -4.33
N ILE A 141 0.81 5.76 -3.95
CA ILE A 141 0.45 5.03 -2.73
C ILE A 141 0.78 5.88 -1.50
N ALA A 142 1.96 6.52 -1.46
CA ALA A 142 2.34 7.39 -0.36
C ALA A 142 1.36 8.56 -0.17
N GLU A 143 0.91 9.16 -1.27
CA GLU A 143 -0.05 10.26 -1.28
C GLU A 143 -1.44 9.85 -0.76
N VAL A 144 -1.92 8.66 -1.12
CA VAL A 144 -3.27 8.20 -0.70
C VAL A 144 -3.30 7.52 0.66
N ALA A 145 -2.18 6.99 1.17
CA ALA A 145 -2.15 6.20 2.40
C ALA A 145 -2.69 6.97 3.63
N ILE A 146 -2.21 8.19 3.89
CA ILE A 146 -2.67 8.99 5.04
C ILE A 146 -4.14 9.44 4.89
N PRO A 147 -4.57 9.93 3.71
CA PRO A 147 -5.98 10.18 3.42
C PRO A 147 -6.88 8.96 3.67
N LEU A 148 -6.50 7.77 3.21
CA LEU A 148 -7.29 6.55 3.42
C LEU A 148 -7.46 6.24 4.92
N VAL A 149 -6.38 6.25 5.70
CA VAL A 149 -6.44 6.03 7.16
C VAL A 149 -7.27 7.11 7.86
N THR A 150 -7.48 8.27 7.24
CA THR A 150 -8.29 9.36 7.79
C THR A 150 -9.75 9.28 7.40
N LYS A 151 -10.06 8.88 6.16
CA LYS A 151 -11.42 8.84 5.63
C LYS A 151 -12.14 7.51 5.88
N CYS A 152 -11.42 6.40 6.01
CA CYS A 152 -12.04 5.13 6.35
C CYS A 152 -12.52 5.14 7.81
N ILE A 153 -13.83 4.93 8.01
CA ILE A 153 -14.47 4.95 9.34
C ILE A 153 -14.82 3.53 9.79
N ASP A 154 -15.48 2.78 8.92
CA ASP A 154 -15.98 1.42 9.12
C ASP A 154 -15.15 0.36 8.38
N ARG A 155 -13.99 0.78 7.85
CA ARG A 155 -13.10 -0.02 7.01
C ARG A 155 -11.64 0.27 7.37
N PHE A 156 -10.71 -0.58 6.95
CA PHE A 156 -9.28 -0.33 7.07
C PHE A 156 -8.57 -0.50 5.70
N PRO A 157 -7.67 0.42 5.33
CA PRO A 157 -6.85 0.27 4.13
C PRO A 157 -5.79 -0.83 4.28
N VAL A 158 -5.52 -1.47 3.15
CA VAL A 158 -4.56 -2.57 2.98
C VAL A 158 -3.69 -2.26 1.77
N ILE A 159 -2.37 -2.42 1.92
CA ILE A 159 -1.41 -2.45 0.83
C ILE A 159 -0.86 -3.87 0.72
N ILE A 160 -0.87 -4.44 -0.48
CA ILE A 160 -0.24 -5.74 -0.75
C ILE A 160 0.88 -5.52 -1.78
N HIS A 161 2.09 -5.94 -1.45
CA HIS A 161 3.24 -5.70 -2.32
C HIS A 161 3.55 -6.85 -3.27
N VAL A 162 4.01 -6.51 -4.48
CA VAL A 162 4.62 -7.43 -5.45
C VAL A 162 3.68 -8.59 -5.79
N VAL A 163 2.47 -8.24 -6.19
CA VAL A 163 1.45 -9.22 -6.54
C VAL A 163 1.60 -9.56 -8.03
N PRO A 164 1.64 -10.85 -8.43
CA PRO A 164 1.68 -11.20 -9.84
C PRO A 164 0.40 -10.72 -10.54
N PHE A 165 0.56 -9.86 -11.55
CA PHE A 165 -0.53 -9.29 -12.33
C PHE A 165 -0.23 -9.46 -13.81
N GLN A 166 -1.12 -10.13 -14.54
CA GLN A 166 -0.98 -10.25 -15.99
C GLN A 166 -1.77 -9.12 -16.67
N ASP A 167 -1.08 -8.30 -17.46
CA ASP A 167 -1.72 -7.22 -18.22
C ASP A 167 -2.52 -7.75 -19.43
N THR A 168 -3.18 -6.84 -20.16
CA THR A 168 -3.99 -7.17 -21.34
C THR A 168 -3.19 -7.78 -22.49
N ASP A 169 -1.88 -7.52 -22.53
CA ASP A 169 -0.96 -8.04 -23.54
C ASP A 169 -0.29 -9.36 -23.08
N GLY A 170 -0.67 -9.87 -21.90
CA GLY A 170 -0.17 -11.11 -21.34
C GLY A 170 1.16 -10.98 -20.60
N ASN A 171 1.70 -9.77 -20.42
CA ASN A 171 2.95 -9.55 -19.71
C ASN A 171 2.73 -9.69 -18.19
N LEU A 172 3.63 -10.43 -17.55
CA LEU A 172 3.62 -10.57 -16.10
C LEU A 172 4.31 -9.37 -15.44
N MET A 173 3.53 -8.60 -14.70
CA MET A 173 3.98 -7.50 -13.87
C MET A 173 3.88 -7.85 -12.38
N HIS A 174 4.55 -7.04 -11.54
CA HIS A 174 4.50 -7.19 -10.08
C HIS A 174 4.12 -5.88 -9.39
N PRO A 175 2.90 -5.35 -9.61
CA PRO A 175 2.43 -4.15 -8.95
C PRO A 175 2.17 -4.34 -7.45
N HIS A 176 1.89 -3.23 -6.80
CA HIS A 176 1.35 -3.12 -5.46
C HIS A 176 -0.15 -2.85 -5.56
N LEU A 177 -0.93 -3.47 -4.67
CA LEU A 177 -2.37 -3.28 -4.59
C LEU A 177 -2.70 -2.43 -3.37
N VAL A 178 -3.60 -1.47 -3.52
CA VAL A 178 -4.21 -0.75 -2.41
C VAL A 178 -5.72 -0.89 -2.51
N PHE A 179 -6.33 -1.33 -1.43
CA PHE A 179 -7.79 -1.45 -1.29
C PHE A 179 -8.16 -1.32 0.18
N THR A 180 -9.44 -1.43 0.47
CA THR A 180 -9.98 -1.22 1.82
C THR A 180 -10.92 -2.38 2.17
N VAL A 181 -10.87 -2.84 3.42
CA VAL A 181 -11.61 -4.00 3.94
C VAL A 181 -12.58 -3.55 5.03
N PRO A 182 -13.85 -4.00 5.02
CA PRO A 182 -14.81 -3.60 6.03
C PRO A 182 -14.52 -4.26 7.39
N PHE A 183 -14.82 -3.56 8.49
CA PHE A 183 -14.80 -4.17 9.82
C PHE A 183 -15.99 -5.13 10.05
N SER A 184 -17.04 -5.03 9.24
CA SER A 184 -18.18 -5.95 9.30
C SER A 184 -17.76 -7.35 8.85
N LEU A 185 -17.88 -8.33 9.76
CA LEU A 185 -17.57 -9.72 9.46
C LEU A 185 -18.57 -10.32 8.46
N GLU A 186 -19.82 -9.86 8.42
CA GLU A 186 -20.81 -10.35 7.44
C GLU A 186 -20.44 -9.90 6.04
N GLN A 187 -19.99 -8.66 5.87
CA GLN A 187 -19.47 -8.14 4.61
C GLN A 187 -18.10 -8.73 4.24
N SER A 188 -17.37 -9.27 5.23
CA SER A 188 -16.07 -9.94 5.00
C SER A 188 -16.21 -11.45 4.76
N LYS A 189 -17.28 -12.08 5.26
CA LYS A 189 -17.53 -13.54 5.20
C LYS A 189 -17.95 -14.06 3.83
N GLU A 190 -18.31 -13.19 2.89
CA GLU A 190 -18.41 -13.59 1.49
C GLU A 190 -17.06 -14.03 0.91
N VAL A 191 -15.95 -13.81 1.64
CA VAL A 191 -14.58 -14.12 1.20
C VAL A 191 -13.80 -14.90 2.30
N VAL A 192 -14.21 -16.16 2.54
CA VAL A 192 -13.58 -17.35 3.18
C VAL A 192 -12.43 -17.20 4.23
N ASN A 193 -12.51 -18.05 5.29
CA ASN A 193 -11.62 -18.18 6.46
C ASN A 193 -10.13 -18.52 6.16
N VAL A 194 -9.21 -17.76 6.77
CA VAL A 194 -7.77 -18.07 6.93
C VAL A 194 -7.38 -17.88 8.41
N ILE A 195 -6.54 -18.76 8.95
CA ILE A 195 -5.98 -18.66 10.31
C ILE A 195 -4.68 -17.85 10.22
N MET A 196 -4.63 -16.68 10.86
CA MET A 196 -3.42 -15.86 10.97
C MET A 196 -2.76 -16.06 12.34
N CYS A 197 -1.45 -16.31 12.35
CA CYS A 197 -0.62 -16.32 13.57
C CYS A 197 0.25 -15.07 13.60
N GLU A 198 0.10 -14.24 14.63
CA GLU A 198 0.93 -13.06 14.86
C GLU A 198 2.22 -13.46 15.59
N ARG A 199 3.36 -12.89 15.16
CA ARG A 199 4.63 -12.97 15.90
C ARG A 199 5.22 -11.57 15.99
N GLU A 200 5.34 -11.06 17.20
CA GLU A 200 5.93 -9.76 17.48
C GLU A 200 7.46 -9.86 17.31
N THR A 201 8.02 -9.19 16.31
CA THR A 201 9.47 -9.07 16.15
C THR A 201 9.96 -7.92 17.03
N LYS A 202 10.89 -8.23 17.95
CA LYS A 202 11.47 -7.21 18.84
C LYS A 202 12.29 -6.21 18.01
N PRO A 203 12.30 -4.91 18.37
CA PRO A 203 13.17 -3.94 17.73
C PRO A 203 14.64 -4.34 17.91
N LEU A 204 15.46 -4.11 16.88
CA LEU A 204 16.91 -4.14 16.99
C LEU A 204 17.34 -3.11 18.04
N ILE A 205 18.09 -3.55 19.06
CA ILE A 205 18.77 -2.70 20.05
C ILE A 205 20.00 -2.09 19.39
#